data_AF-A0AAD4KJR5-F1
#
_entry.id   AF-A0AAD4KJR5-F1
#
_cell.length_a   1.000
_cell.length_b   1.000
_cell.length_c   1.000
_cell.angle_alpha   90.00
_cell.angle_beta   90.00
_cell.angle_gamma   90.00
#
_symmetry.space_group_name_H-M   'P 1'
#
loop_
_entity.id
_entity.type
_entity.pdbx_description
1 polymer ?
#
loop_
_entity_poly.entity_id
_entity_poly.type
_entity_poly.pdbx_seq_one_letter_code
_entity_poly.pdbx_strand_id
1 'polypeptide(L)'
;MTCPFTSLPQCVRYSCSKETKTVRKGDCFETQCQYFDYDGEVFGESIETLQIEMFSAARRIENLPAYRLEFHPDPEIWPRLVSAGGKFVPLIGCYHSQYDGNMFVPHKDQLVKAHVGSRIMIDAQQFRKWNPNYARLAMKKPHTDIKE
;
A
#
# COMPACT_ATOMS: atom_id res chain seq x y z
N MET A 1 6.73 2.50 -7.57
CA MET A 1 5.69 1.58 -7.06
C MET A 1 4.32 2.09 -7.44
N THR A 2 3.44 1.19 -7.87
CA THR A 2 2.04 1.48 -8.18
C THR A 2 1.13 0.51 -7.44
N CYS A 3 0.00 1.01 -6.93
CA CYS A 3 -1.02 0.19 -6.32
C CYS A 3 -1.54 -0.84 -7.34
N PRO A 4 -1.56 -2.15 -7.03
CA PRO A 4 -2.05 -3.16 -7.97
C PRO A 4 -3.55 -3.02 -8.25
N PHE A 5 -4.30 -2.36 -7.36
CA PHE A 5 -5.75 -2.17 -7.49
C PHE A 5 -6.10 -0.97 -8.36
N THR A 6 -5.51 0.19 -8.06
CA THR A 6 -5.88 1.46 -8.71
C THR A 6 -4.92 1.89 -9.81
N SER A 7 -3.77 1.21 -9.94
CA SER A 7 -2.63 1.63 -10.77
C SER A 7 -2.07 3.00 -10.40
N LEU A 8 -2.52 3.61 -9.30
CA LEU A 8 -2.04 4.90 -8.84
C LEU A 8 -0.65 4.76 -8.20
N PRO A 9 0.20 5.79 -8.32
CA PRO A 9 1.50 5.80 -7.68
C PRO A 9 1.36 5.71 -6.16
N GLN A 10 2.26 4.95 -5.54
CA GLN A 10 2.37 4.82 -4.10
C GLN A 10 3.72 5.38 -3.63
N CYS A 11 3.72 5.96 -2.43
CA CYS A 11 4.92 6.42 -1.76
C CYS A 11 5.05 5.73 -0.42
N VAL A 12 6.25 5.23 -0.14
CA VAL A 12 6.60 4.53 1.09
C VAL A 12 7.86 5.17 1.67
N ARG A 13 7.97 5.17 2.99
CA ARG A 13 9.15 5.66 3.70
C ARG A 13 10.26 4.63 3.62
N TYR A 14 11.39 4.99 3.05
CA TYR A 14 12.58 4.13 3.09
C TYR A 14 13.03 3.90 4.54
N SER A 15 13.32 2.64 4.88
CA SER A 15 13.87 2.27 6.20
C SER A 15 15.33 1.81 6.07
N CYS A 16 15.56 0.71 5.37
CA CYS A 16 16.89 0.15 5.17
C CYS A 16 16.94 -0.72 3.93
N SER A 17 18.15 -1.08 3.50
CA SER A 17 18.36 -1.97 2.37
C SER A 17 19.56 -2.87 2.59
N LYS A 18 19.53 -4.03 1.94
CA LYS A 18 20.61 -5.01 1.96
C LYS A 18 20.70 -5.73 0.62
N GLU A 19 21.90 -6.16 0.26
CA GLU A 19 22.07 -7.12 -0.82
C GLU A 19 21.59 -8.50 -0.37
N THR A 20 20.81 -9.16 -1.22
CA THR A 20 20.28 -10.49 -0.97
C THR A 20 20.15 -11.26 -2.28
N LYS A 21 19.61 -12.47 -2.21
CA LYS A 21 19.22 -13.27 -3.37
C LYS A 21 17.71 -13.33 -3.49
N THR A 22 17.23 -13.19 -4.71
CA THR A 22 15.85 -13.46 -5.09
C THR A 22 15.50 -14.95 -4.91
N VAL A 23 14.22 -15.29 -5.00
CA VAL A 23 13.73 -16.69 -5.01
C VAL A 23 14.40 -17.50 -6.14
N ARG A 24 14.73 -16.85 -7.26
CA ARG A 24 15.44 -17.45 -8.40
C ARG A 24 16.97 -17.48 -8.23
N LYS A 25 17.48 -17.18 -7.04
CA LYS A 25 18.91 -17.13 -6.68
C LYS A 25 19.74 -16.07 -7.42
N GLY A 26 19.11 -15.13 -8.12
CA GLY A 26 19.79 -13.94 -8.66
C GLY A 26 20.01 -12.90 -7.57
N ASP A 27 21.14 -12.18 -7.62
CA ASP A 27 21.44 -11.11 -6.67
C ASP A 27 20.47 -9.93 -6.87
N CYS A 28 20.05 -9.32 -5.77
CA CYS A 28 19.20 -8.13 -5.78
C CYS A 28 19.46 -7.24 -4.58
N PHE A 29 19.04 -5.98 -4.72
CA PHE A 29 19.01 -5.02 -3.64
C PHE A 29 17.61 -5.00 -3.03
N GLU A 30 17.46 -5.58 -1.85
CA GLU A 30 16.20 -5.63 -1.13
C GLU A 30 16.08 -4.40 -0.23
N THR A 31 15.01 -3.66 -0.42
CA THR A 31 14.69 -2.44 0.32
C THR A 31 13.47 -2.70 1.20
N GLN A 32 13.62 -2.46 2.51
CA GLN A 32 12.49 -2.40 3.43
C GLN A 32 11.97 -0.97 3.50
N CYS A 33 10.66 -0.86 3.38
CA CYS A 33 9.93 0.39 3.39
C CYS A 33 8.80 0.31 4.41
N GLN A 34 8.33 1.48 4.85
CA GLN A 34 7.27 1.63 5.83
C GLN A 34 6.15 2.52 5.28
N TYR A 35 4.92 2.22 5.65
CA TYR A 35 3.72 3.02 5.34
C TYR A 35 2.70 2.86 6.46
N PHE A 36 1.69 3.72 6.51
CA PHE A 36 0.61 3.58 7.49
C PHE A 36 -0.53 2.74 6.94
N ASP A 37 -1.05 1.84 7.77
CA ASP A 37 -2.27 1.09 7.48
C ASP A 37 -3.11 0.86 8.74
N TYR A 38 -4.36 0.44 8.54
CA TYR A 38 -5.29 0.05 9.59
C TYR A 38 -5.84 -1.36 9.33
N ASP A 39 -5.55 -2.29 10.23
CA ASP A 39 -6.00 -3.67 10.07
C ASP A 39 -7.39 -3.97 10.67
N GLY A 40 -8.09 -2.98 11.21
CA GLY A 40 -9.34 -3.17 11.94
C GLY A 40 -9.18 -3.26 13.46
N GLU A 41 -7.95 -3.38 13.95
CA GLU A 41 -7.64 -3.33 15.38
C GLU A 41 -6.63 -2.24 15.68
N VAL A 42 -5.54 -2.18 14.90
CA VAL A 42 -4.43 -1.27 15.11
C VAL A 42 -4.18 -0.43 13.87
N PHE A 43 -4.13 0.88 14.06
CA PHE A 43 -3.55 1.81 13.09
C PHE A 43 -2.06 1.97 13.40
N GLY A 44 -1.21 1.74 12.40
CA GLY A 44 0.23 1.71 12.64
C GLY A 44 1.07 1.56 11.39
N GLU A 45 2.38 1.45 11.62
CA GLU A 45 3.34 1.24 10.55
C GLU A 45 3.27 -0.21 10.05
N SER A 46 3.07 -0.35 8.75
CA SER A 46 3.22 -1.59 8.00
C SER A 46 4.53 -1.58 7.23
N ILE A 47 5.11 -2.78 7.04
CA ILE A 47 6.34 -2.95 6.28
C ILE A 47 6.01 -3.51 4.90
N GLU A 48 6.62 -2.92 3.89
CA GLU A 48 6.69 -3.46 2.53
C GLU A 48 8.14 -3.74 2.16
N THR A 49 8.36 -4.81 1.41
CA THR A 49 9.69 -5.17 0.91
C THR A 49 9.70 -5.09 -0.60
N LEU A 50 10.66 -4.37 -1.15
CA LEU A 50 10.84 -4.14 -2.58
C LEU A 50 12.18 -4.68 -3.01
N GLN A 51 12.21 -5.33 -4.17
CA GLN A 51 13.45 -5.87 -4.72
C GLN A 51 13.80 -5.11 -5.99
N ILE A 52 15.01 -4.56 -6.03
CA ILE A 52 15.62 -3.99 -7.22
C ILE A 52 16.59 -5.04 -7.75
N GLU A 53 16.21 -5.70 -8.85
CA GLU A 53 17.05 -6.70 -9.50
C GLU A 53 18.32 -6.06 -10.08
N MET A 54 19.42 -6.82 -10.10
CA MET A 54 20.61 -6.44 -10.84
C MET A 54 20.28 -6.21 -12.32
N PHE A 55 20.86 -5.16 -12.89
CA PHE A 55 20.68 -4.80 -14.29
C PHE A 55 22.04 -4.57 -14.95
N SER A 56 22.18 -4.95 -16.22
CA SER A 56 23.47 -4.99 -16.93
C SER A 56 23.97 -3.65 -17.44
N ALA A 57 23.13 -2.61 -17.45
CA ALA A 57 23.45 -1.28 -17.98
C ALA A 57 22.70 -0.19 -17.23
N ALA A 58 23.14 1.07 -17.38
CA ALA A 58 22.46 2.22 -16.83
C ALA A 58 20.96 2.18 -17.16
N ARG A 59 20.12 2.28 -16.13
CA ARG A 59 18.66 2.29 -16.24
C ARG A 59 18.15 3.66 -15.83
N ARG A 60 17.16 4.18 -16.57
CA ARG A 60 16.44 5.38 -16.14
C ARG A 60 15.84 5.17 -14.76
N ILE A 61 15.95 6.17 -13.89
CA ILE A 61 15.52 6.04 -12.50
C ILE A 61 14.02 5.75 -12.38
N GLU A 62 13.22 6.30 -13.28
CA GLU A 62 11.77 6.08 -13.40
C GLU A 62 11.40 4.61 -13.70
N ASN A 63 12.33 3.85 -14.29
CA ASN A 63 12.15 2.44 -14.61
C ASN A 63 12.61 1.51 -13.49
N LEU A 64 13.06 2.06 -12.35
CA LEU A 64 13.32 1.27 -11.15
C LEU A 64 11.98 0.97 -10.44
N PRO A 65 11.85 -0.21 -9.78
CA PRO A 65 10.66 -0.56 -9.01
C PRO A 65 10.26 0.50 -7.97
N ALA A 66 11.27 1.15 -7.39
CA ALA A 66 11.12 2.32 -6.53
C ALA A 66 12.28 3.30 -6.76
N TYR A 67 11.98 4.58 -6.58
CA TYR A 67 12.93 5.67 -6.69
C TYR A 67 12.50 6.82 -5.77
N ARG A 68 13.40 7.78 -5.51
CA ARG A 68 13.09 8.92 -4.63
C ARG A 68 11.99 9.79 -5.25
N LEU A 69 11.06 10.23 -4.42
CA LEU A 69 9.88 10.99 -4.85
C LEU A 69 10.22 12.24 -5.66
N GLU A 70 11.35 12.90 -5.37
CA GLU A 70 11.86 14.08 -6.08
C GLU A 70 12.05 13.86 -7.60
N PHE A 71 12.21 12.62 -8.04
CA PHE A 71 12.38 12.27 -9.45
C PHE A 71 11.08 11.87 -10.14
N HIS A 72 9.94 11.98 -9.45
CA HIS A 72 8.64 11.64 -10.04
C HIS A 72 8.23 12.72 -11.06
N PRO A 73 7.73 12.35 -12.25
CA PRO A 73 7.45 13.31 -13.34
C PRO A 73 6.25 14.21 -13.08
N ASP A 74 5.32 13.79 -12.20
CA ASP A 74 4.15 14.56 -11.82
C ASP A 74 4.48 15.51 -10.65
N PRO A 75 4.46 16.85 -10.84
CA PRO A 75 4.73 17.81 -9.78
C PRO A 75 3.63 17.82 -8.69
N GLU A 76 2.43 17.35 -9.02
CA GLU A 76 1.29 17.29 -8.09
C GLU A 76 1.25 15.98 -7.30
N ILE A 77 2.29 15.15 -7.38
CA ILE A 77 2.30 13.85 -6.72
C ILE A 77 2.21 13.97 -5.19
N TRP A 78 2.95 14.91 -4.60
CA TRP A 78 2.96 15.13 -3.16
C TRP A 78 1.59 15.55 -2.61
N PRO A 79 0.92 16.61 -3.11
CA PRO A 79 -0.40 16.99 -2.61
C PRO A 79 -1.45 15.90 -2.84
N ARG A 80 -1.35 15.11 -3.91
CA ARG A 80 -2.23 13.95 -4.14
C ARG A 80 -2.05 12.86 -3.08
N LEU A 81 -0.80 12.52 -2.75
CA LEU A 81 -0.47 11.54 -1.71
C LEU A 81 -0.97 12.00 -0.33
N VAL A 82 -0.75 13.27 0.01
CA VAL A 82 -1.23 13.87 1.27
C VAL A 82 -2.76 13.87 1.32
N SER A 83 -3.44 14.26 0.23
CA SER A 83 -4.90 14.23 0.15
C SER A 83 -5.46 12.81 0.29
N ALA A 84 -4.80 11.81 -0.29
CA ALA A 84 -5.20 10.41 -0.14
C ALA A 84 -5.09 9.94 1.32
N GLY A 85 -3.98 10.25 2.00
CA GLY A 85 -3.81 9.96 3.43
C GLY A 85 -4.86 10.66 4.30
N GLY A 86 -5.14 11.94 4.03
CA GLY A 86 -6.17 12.72 4.72
C GLY A 86 -7.59 12.18 4.54
N LYS A 87 -7.88 11.48 3.44
CA LYS A 87 -9.14 10.75 3.22
C LYS A 87 -9.17 9.38 3.88
N PHE A 88 -8.01 8.75 4.09
CA PHE A 88 -7.90 7.42 4.67
C PHE A 88 -8.14 7.42 6.19
N VAL A 89 -7.49 8.32 6.92
CA VAL A 89 -7.55 8.36 8.39
C VAL A 89 -8.99 8.48 8.93
N PRO A 90 -9.88 9.31 8.37
CA PRO A 90 -11.28 9.39 8.82
C PRO A 90 -12.12 8.13 8.57
N LEU A 91 -11.63 7.18 7.77
CA LEU A 91 -12.32 5.90 7.50
C LEU A 91 -11.95 4.81 8.50
N ILE A 92 -11.04 5.08 9.44
CA ILE A 92 -10.66 4.17 10.52
C ILE A 92 -11.83 4.08 11.51
N GLY A 93 -12.53 2.95 11.51
CA GLY A 93 -13.69 2.70 12.37
C GLY A 93 -14.76 1.88 11.66
N CYS A 94 -16.01 2.08 12.06
CA CYS A 94 -17.19 1.44 11.47
C CYS A 94 -18.16 2.51 10.97
N TYR A 95 -18.37 2.56 9.66
CA TYR A 95 -19.23 3.58 9.03
C TYR A 95 -20.20 2.96 8.03
N HIS A 96 -21.42 3.48 8.02
CA HIS A 96 -22.38 3.22 6.96
C HIS A 96 -22.38 4.41 5.99
N SER A 97 -22.10 4.16 4.72
CA SER A 97 -21.93 5.23 3.71
C SER A 97 -22.61 4.88 2.40
N GLN A 98 -23.12 5.89 1.70
CA GLN A 98 -23.50 5.74 0.29
C GLN A 98 -22.22 5.81 -0.55
N TYR A 99 -21.98 4.77 -1.35
CA TYR A 99 -20.81 4.69 -2.22
C TYR A 99 -21.24 4.52 -3.66
N ASP A 100 -20.55 5.23 -4.53
CA ASP A 100 -20.67 5.12 -5.98
C ASP A 100 -19.26 5.10 -6.57
N GLY A 101 -18.77 3.91 -6.92
CA GLY A 101 -17.39 3.74 -7.34
C GLY A 101 -16.97 2.30 -7.58
N ASN A 102 -15.67 2.09 -7.78
CA ASN A 102 -15.13 0.76 -8.05
C ASN A 102 -14.66 0.08 -6.76
N MET A 103 -15.20 -1.10 -6.49
CA MET A 103 -14.63 -2.03 -5.52
C MET A 103 -13.69 -3.01 -6.22
N PHE A 104 -12.74 -3.54 -5.45
CA PHE A 104 -11.81 -4.56 -5.92
C PHE A 104 -11.87 -5.78 -4.99
N VAL A 105 -12.06 -6.95 -5.58
CA VAL A 105 -12.20 -8.21 -4.84
C VAL A 105 -11.16 -9.21 -5.36
N PRO A 106 -10.25 -9.72 -4.51
CA PRO A 106 -9.37 -10.80 -4.91
C PRO A 106 -10.19 -12.09 -5.09
N HIS A 107 -10.03 -12.74 -6.24
CA HIS A 107 -10.69 -14.01 -6.59
C HIS A 107 -9.76 -14.90 -7.40
N LYS A 108 -9.40 -16.09 -6.89
CA LYS A 108 -8.58 -17.10 -7.59
C LYS A 108 -7.34 -16.49 -8.27
N ASP A 109 -6.53 -15.78 -7.50
CA ASP A 109 -5.31 -15.08 -7.94
C ASP A 109 -5.51 -13.93 -8.94
N GLN A 110 -6.78 -13.58 -9.24
CA GLN A 110 -7.13 -12.42 -10.04
C GLN A 110 -7.74 -11.33 -9.16
N LEU A 111 -7.65 -10.10 -9.65
CA LEU A 111 -8.33 -8.97 -9.04
C LEU A 111 -9.56 -8.60 -9.86
N VAL A 112 -10.74 -8.85 -9.29
CA VAL A 112 -12.02 -8.50 -9.93
C VAL A 112 -12.37 -7.07 -9.57
N LYS A 113 -12.50 -6.21 -10.59
CA LYS A 113 -13.00 -4.85 -10.46
C LYS A 113 -14.51 -4.84 -10.73
N ALA A 114 -15.30 -4.35 -9.77
CA ALA A 114 -16.74 -4.24 -9.91
C ALA A 114 -17.20 -2.83 -9.53
N HIS A 115 -18.15 -2.29 -10.27
CA HIS A 115 -18.78 -1.01 -9.93
C HIS A 115 -19.90 -1.23 -8.90
N VAL A 116 -19.92 -0.39 -7.87
CA VAL A 116 -20.87 -0.43 -6.75
C VAL A 116 -21.49 0.95 -6.59
N GLY A 117 -22.80 1.02 -6.80
CA GLY A 117 -23.63 2.21 -6.57
C GLY A 117 -24.65 1.94 -5.47
N SER A 118 -24.19 1.67 -4.25
CA SER A 118 -25.05 1.26 -3.14
C SER A 118 -24.56 1.78 -1.79
N ARG A 119 -25.37 1.55 -0.75
CA ARG A 119 -24.90 1.67 0.62
C ARG A 119 -23.88 0.57 0.92
N ILE A 120 -22.81 0.93 1.61
CA ILE A 120 -21.73 0.03 2.03
C ILE A 120 -21.46 0.20 3.52
N MET A 121 -20.88 -0.84 4.10
CA MET A 121 -20.24 -0.79 5.42
C MET A 121 -18.73 -0.68 5.23
N ILE A 122 -18.13 0.31 5.89
CA ILE A 122 -16.70 0.47 6.02
C ILE A 122 -16.34 -0.06 7.40
N ASP A 123 -15.82 -1.27 7.47
CA ASP A 123 -15.45 -1.93 8.72
C ASP A 123 -14.33 -2.95 8.45
N ALA A 124 -13.09 -2.56 8.70
CA ALA A 124 -11.93 -3.41 8.48
C ALA A 124 -11.91 -4.63 9.44
N GLN A 125 -12.40 -4.46 10.67
CA GLN A 125 -12.42 -5.52 11.67
C GLN A 125 -13.40 -6.64 11.25
N GLN A 126 -14.63 -6.25 10.91
CA GLN A 126 -15.66 -7.18 10.47
C GLN A 126 -15.29 -7.83 9.12
N PHE A 127 -14.70 -7.06 8.21
CA PHE A 127 -14.17 -7.59 6.94
C PHE A 127 -13.18 -8.72 7.18
N ARG A 128 -12.20 -8.55 8.08
CA ARG A 128 -11.22 -9.61 8.40
C ARG A 128 -11.85 -10.80 9.09
N LYS A 129 -12.82 -10.59 9.98
CA LYS A 129 -13.57 -11.70 10.62
C LYS A 129 -14.28 -12.58 9.59
N TRP A 130 -14.85 -11.99 8.55
CA TRP A 130 -15.53 -12.73 7.48
C TRP A 130 -14.57 -13.31 6.43
N ASN A 131 -13.37 -12.75 6.29
CA ASN A 131 -12.37 -13.17 5.33
C ASN A 131 -11.09 -13.62 6.06
N PRO A 132 -11.11 -14.76 6.78
CA PRO A 132 -9.97 -15.20 7.60
C PRO A 132 -8.70 -15.49 6.79
N ASN A 133 -8.85 -15.82 5.50
CA ASN A 133 -7.73 -16.06 4.58
C ASN A 133 -7.25 -14.80 3.86
N TYR A 134 -7.83 -13.62 4.14
CA TYR A 134 -7.36 -12.38 3.56
C TYR A 134 -5.97 -12.04 4.13
N ALA A 135 -5.01 -11.75 3.26
CA ALA A 135 -3.64 -11.50 3.67
C ALA A 135 -3.58 -10.40 4.74
N ARG A 136 -2.88 -10.69 5.84
CA ARG A 136 -2.54 -9.67 6.85
C ARG A 136 -1.31 -8.92 6.36
N LEU A 137 -1.34 -7.60 6.48
CA LEU A 137 -0.13 -6.81 6.30
C LEU A 137 0.84 -7.14 7.43
N ALA A 138 2.13 -7.16 7.12
CA ALA A 138 3.17 -7.30 8.11
C ALA A 138 3.28 -6.00 8.91
N MET A 139 2.41 -5.82 9.91
CA MET A 139 2.44 -4.64 10.79
C MET A 139 3.56 -4.74 11.81
N LYS A 140 4.19 -3.59 12.12
CA LYS A 140 5.00 -3.41 13.32
C LYS A 140 4.62 -2.12 14.04
N LYS A 141 4.41 -2.29 15.36
CA LYS A 141 4.18 -1.27 16.39
C LYS A 141 2.92 -0.39 16.16
N PRO A 142 2.02 -0.32 17.15
CA PRO A 142 0.93 0.66 17.14
C PRO A 142 1.50 2.07 17.00
N HIS A 143 0.84 2.94 16.21
CA HIS A 143 1.16 4.36 16.26
C HIS A 143 0.52 4.95 17.53
N THR A 144 1.30 5.08 18.60
CA THR A 144 0.90 5.79 19.82
C THR A 144 1.18 7.27 19.64
N ASP A 145 0.20 8.02 19.14
CA ASP A 145 0.07 9.45 19.40
C ASP A 145 -1.40 9.85 19.16
N ILE A 146 -2.22 9.67 20.20
CA ILE A 146 -3.44 10.46 20.38
C ILE A 146 -3.08 11.43 21.50
N LYS A 147 -2.71 12.66 21.15
CA LYS A 147 -2.74 13.76 22.10
C LYS A 147 -4.15 14.34 22.08
N GLU A 148 -4.79 14.29 23.24
CA GLU A 148 -6.04 15.00 23.57
C GLU A 148 -5.92 16.51 23.31
#